data_AF-A0A6N7Q9E1-F1
#
_entry.id   AF-A0A6N7Q9E1-F1
#
_cell.length_a   1.000
_cell.length_b   1.000
_cell.length_c   1.000
_cell.angle_alpha   90.00
_cell.angle_beta   90.00
_cell.angle_gamma   90.00
#
_symmetry.space_group_name_H-M   'P 1'
#
loop_
_entity.id
_entity.type
_entity.pdbx_description
1 polymer ?
#
loop_
_entity_poly.entity_id
_entity_poly.type
_entity_poly.pdbx_seq_one_letter_code
_entity_poly.pdbx_strand_id
1 'polypeptide(L)'
;MLLVLWSIWAASQLVALASPPPADSAEAIRARLLAFAPAIDAADGQPVAFRLRVAGCECAAPAALALPGMRSVDLRARLAPPSLPYALIVLDAQSRLIYAGPAQLAGCGTSIAAASLLPRLLATGGASPLISPAQCGCPTDSKESLS
;
A
#
# COMPACT_ATOMS: atom_id res chain seq x y z
N MET A 1 44.34 1.45 -13.57
CA MET A 1 43.85 1.00 -12.23
C MET A 1 42.55 1.67 -11.80
N LEU A 2 42.39 2.99 -11.95
CA LEU A 2 41.17 3.71 -11.53
C LEU A 2 39.87 3.18 -12.18
N LEU A 3 39.93 2.85 -13.47
CA LEU A 3 38.78 2.33 -14.24
C LEU A 3 38.28 0.97 -13.73
N VAL A 4 39.18 0.10 -13.25
CA VAL A 4 38.81 -1.23 -12.72
C VAL A 4 38.12 -1.09 -11.36
N LEU A 5 38.59 -0.15 -10.52
CA LEU A 5 37.94 0.14 -9.25
C LEU A 5 36.52 0.73 -9.46
N TRP A 6 36.38 1.61 -10.44
CA TRP A 6 35.10 2.25 -10.76
C TRP A 6 34.07 1.26 -11.31
N SER A 7 34.49 0.32 -12.18
CA SER A 7 33.60 -0.71 -12.72
C SER A 7 33.18 -1.73 -11.67
N ILE A 8 34.06 -2.12 -10.74
CA ILE A 8 33.69 -2.98 -9.61
C ILE A 8 32.68 -2.29 -8.70
N TRP A 9 32.89 -1.01 -8.38
CA TRP A 9 31.95 -0.23 -7.57
C TRP A 9 30.59 -0.05 -8.27
N ALA A 10 30.58 0.32 -9.55
CA ALA A 10 29.36 0.46 -10.33
C ALA A 10 28.59 -0.88 -10.45
N ALA A 11 29.30 -1.99 -10.69
CA ALA A 11 28.69 -3.32 -10.73
C ALA A 11 28.08 -3.71 -9.37
N SER A 12 28.76 -3.41 -8.26
CA SER A 12 28.22 -3.68 -6.93
C SER A 12 26.97 -2.86 -6.60
N GLN A 13 26.92 -1.59 -7.02
CA GLN A 13 25.73 -0.75 -6.88
C GLN A 13 24.58 -1.22 -7.77
N LEU A 14 24.87 -1.63 -9.00
CA LEU A 14 23.88 -2.20 -9.90
C LEU A 14 23.31 -3.53 -9.36
N VAL A 15 24.14 -4.38 -8.76
CA VAL A 15 23.67 -5.63 -8.10
C VAL A 15 22.86 -5.33 -6.85
N ALA A 16 23.22 -4.30 -6.08
CA ALA A 16 22.45 -3.85 -4.92
C ALA A 16 21.08 -3.26 -5.32
N LEU A 17 21.01 -2.54 -6.44
CA LEU A 17 19.77 -2.00 -7.01
C LEU A 17 18.93 -3.08 -7.72
N ALA A 18 19.58 -4.09 -8.30
CA ALA A 18 18.92 -5.21 -8.97
C ALA A 18 18.37 -6.24 -7.98
N SER A 19 18.82 -6.22 -6.73
CA SER A 19 18.19 -6.96 -5.65
C SER A 19 16.92 -6.20 -5.27
N PRO A 20 15.72 -6.65 -5.68
CA PRO A 20 14.50 -6.00 -5.24
C PRO A 20 14.54 -5.96 -3.70
N PRO A 21 14.14 -4.84 -3.06
CA PRO A 21 13.99 -4.84 -1.62
C PRO A 21 13.11 -6.05 -1.26
N PRO A 22 13.40 -6.78 -0.17
CA PRO A 22 12.61 -7.94 0.20
C PRO A 22 11.16 -7.49 0.23
N ALA A 23 10.40 -7.93 -0.77
CA ALA A 23 9.00 -7.54 -0.89
C ALA A 23 8.35 -8.07 0.38
N ASP A 24 7.77 -7.17 1.18
CA ASP A 24 7.02 -7.57 2.37
C ASP A 24 6.02 -8.65 1.93
N SER A 25 6.16 -9.86 2.47
CA SER A 25 5.29 -10.96 2.07
C SER A 25 3.85 -10.66 2.49
N ALA A 26 2.89 -11.17 1.73
CA ALA A 26 1.47 -10.99 2.00
C ALA A 26 1.11 -11.39 3.44
N GLU A 27 1.71 -12.47 3.91
CA GLU A 27 1.58 -13.05 5.24
C GLU A 27 2.18 -12.13 6.31
N ALA A 28 3.35 -11.52 6.05
CA ALA A 28 3.97 -10.58 6.98
C ALA A 28 3.11 -9.32 7.16
N ILE A 29 2.58 -8.77 6.06
CA ILE A 29 1.67 -7.61 6.10
C ILE A 29 0.40 -7.98 6.89
N ARG A 30 -0.19 -9.14 6.62
CA ARG A 30 -1.36 -9.63 7.36
C ARG A 30 -1.08 -9.79 8.85
N ALA A 31 0.03 -10.43 9.21
CA ALA A 31 0.40 -10.65 10.61
C ALA A 31 0.58 -9.32 11.36
N ARG A 32 1.25 -8.33 10.75
CA ARG A 32 1.41 -7.00 11.31
C ARG A 32 0.06 -6.27 11.46
N LEU A 33 -0.83 -6.38 10.46
CA LEU A 33 -2.17 -5.80 10.52
C LEU A 33 -2.98 -6.37 11.68
N LEU A 34 -2.98 -7.69 11.87
CA LEU A 34 -3.68 -8.36 12.96
C LEU A 34 -3.08 -7.99 14.33
N ALA A 35 -1.75 -7.86 14.42
CA ALA A 35 -1.10 -7.38 15.64
C ALA A 35 -1.49 -5.92 15.97
N PHE A 36 -1.66 -5.07 14.93
CA PHE A 36 -2.12 -3.71 15.11
C PHE A 36 -3.59 -3.67 15.53
N ALA A 37 -4.47 -4.44 14.87
CA ALA A 37 -5.92 -4.45 15.08
C ALA A 37 -6.45 -5.86 15.45
N PRO A 38 -6.17 -6.36 16.67
CA PRO A 38 -6.47 -7.74 17.05
C PRO A 38 -7.95 -8.04 17.24
N ALA A 39 -8.78 -7.02 17.51
CA ALA A 39 -10.22 -7.18 17.74
C ALA A 39 -11.04 -7.33 16.44
N ILE A 40 -10.38 -7.44 15.30
CA ILE A 40 -11.03 -7.43 13.98
C ILE A 40 -10.77 -8.77 13.32
N ASP A 41 -11.64 -9.73 13.62
CA ASP A 41 -11.70 -10.96 12.85
C ASP A 41 -12.11 -10.62 11.42
N ALA A 42 -11.20 -10.89 10.48
CA ALA A 42 -11.47 -10.85 9.05
C ALA A 42 -12.18 -12.14 8.56
N ALA A 43 -12.60 -13.01 9.49
CA ALA A 43 -13.08 -14.35 9.24
C ALA A 43 -14.59 -14.46 8.94
N ASP A 44 -15.33 -13.35 8.86
CA ASP A 44 -16.79 -13.34 8.66
C ASP A 44 -17.24 -13.70 7.23
N GLY A 45 -16.36 -14.30 6.41
CA GLY A 45 -16.67 -14.71 5.04
C GLY A 45 -16.97 -13.56 4.07
N GLN A 46 -16.68 -12.32 4.48
CA GLN A 46 -16.83 -11.11 3.66
C GLN A 46 -15.47 -10.43 3.49
N PRO A 47 -15.17 -9.86 2.30
CA PRO A 47 -13.96 -9.07 2.13
C PRO A 47 -13.96 -7.84 3.06
N VAL A 48 -12.79 -7.51 3.60
CA VAL A 48 -12.63 -6.43 4.58
C VAL A 48 -11.56 -5.45 4.10
N ALA A 49 -11.90 -4.16 4.13
CA ALA A 49 -10.98 -3.08 3.83
C ALA A 49 -10.63 -2.30 5.08
N PHE A 50 -9.35 -2.28 5.42
CA PHE A 50 -8.76 -1.58 6.55
C PHE A 50 -8.16 -0.28 6.10
N ARG A 51 -8.55 0.81 6.76
CA ARG A 51 -8.07 2.16 6.47
C ARG A 51 -7.20 2.62 7.62
N LEU A 52 -5.93 2.88 7.34
CA LEU A 52 -4.93 3.21 8.35
C LEU A 52 -4.50 4.67 8.19
N ARG A 53 -4.18 5.32 9.31
CA ARG A 53 -3.53 6.63 9.31
C ARG A 53 -2.03 6.39 9.27
N VAL A 54 -1.38 6.72 8.16
CA VAL A 54 0.07 6.57 7.99
C VAL A 54 0.72 7.95 7.97
N ALA A 55 1.85 8.09 8.66
CA ALA A 55 2.59 9.36 8.71
C ALA A 55 2.97 9.81 7.30
N GLY A 56 2.71 11.08 6.97
CA GLY A 56 2.97 11.64 5.64
C GLY A 56 1.88 11.37 4.59
N CYS A 57 0.83 10.60 4.91
CA CYS A 57 -0.29 10.30 4.00
C CYS A 57 -1.58 11.09 4.30
N GLU A 58 -1.52 12.11 5.17
CA GLU A 58 -2.70 12.84 5.69
C GLU A 58 -3.53 13.48 4.57
N CYS A 59 -2.88 13.95 3.49
CA CYS A 59 -3.54 14.69 2.39
C CYS A 59 -4.31 13.80 1.41
N ALA A 60 -4.04 12.49 1.38
CA ALA A 60 -4.60 11.56 0.40
C ALA A 60 -5.62 10.59 1.00
N ALA A 61 -5.96 10.74 2.28
CA ALA A 61 -6.98 9.92 2.93
C ALA A 61 -8.35 10.26 2.33
N PRO A 62 -8.95 9.40 1.48
CA PRO A 62 -10.21 9.74 0.85
C PRO A 62 -11.28 9.91 1.93
N ALA A 63 -12.29 10.75 1.70
CA ALA A 63 -13.55 10.61 2.42
C ALA A 63 -14.03 9.15 2.25
N ALA A 64 -14.71 8.59 3.27
CA ALA A 64 -15.13 7.18 3.30
C ALA A 64 -15.63 6.70 1.93
N LEU A 65 -14.78 5.99 1.19
CA LEU A 65 -15.17 5.47 -0.11
C LEU A 65 -16.05 4.27 0.20
N ALA A 66 -17.32 4.35 -0.18
CA ALA A 66 -18.22 3.22 -0.08
C ALA A 66 -17.64 2.11 -0.96
N LEU A 67 -17.27 1.00 -0.31
CA LEU A 67 -16.74 -0.19 -0.94
C LEU A 67 -17.90 -1.19 -1.03
N PRO A 68 -18.67 -1.20 -2.13
CA PRO A 68 -19.87 -2.05 -2.22
C PRO A 68 -19.48 -3.52 -2.08
N GLY A 69 -20.20 -4.23 -1.22
CA GLY A 69 -19.97 -5.66 -0.95
C GLY A 69 -18.77 -5.97 -0.05
N MET A 70 -18.17 -4.96 0.60
CA MET A 70 -17.06 -5.15 1.55
C MET A 70 -17.37 -4.47 2.88
N ARG A 71 -16.88 -5.08 3.95
CA ARG A 71 -16.88 -4.44 5.27
C ARG A 71 -15.74 -3.42 5.32
N SER A 72 -16.04 -2.18 5.69
CA SER A 72 -15.01 -1.16 5.91
C SER A 72 -14.68 -1.03 7.38
N VAL A 73 -13.39 -1.00 7.69
CA VAL A 73 -12.85 -0.82 9.02
C VAL A 73 -11.98 0.43 9.02
N ASP A 74 -12.39 1.45 9.78
CA ASP A 74 -11.62 2.67 9.93
C ASP A 74 -10.72 2.60 11.17
N LEU A 75 -9.40 2.50 10.95
CA LEU A 75 -8.38 2.50 12.00
C LEU A 75 -7.64 3.84 12.07
N ARG A 76 -8.13 4.89 11.38
CA ARG A 76 -7.44 6.19 11.31
C ARG A 76 -7.44 6.96 12.63
N ALA A 77 -8.18 6.51 13.64
CA ALA A 77 -8.18 7.10 14.98
C ALA A 77 -6.78 7.07 15.66
N ARG A 78 -5.89 6.19 15.21
CA ARG A 78 -4.51 6.08 15.72
C ARG A 78 -3.52 5.95 14.57
N LEU A 79 -2.29 6.38 14.80
CA LEU A 79 -1.21 6.28 13.83
C LEU A 79 -0.77 4.82 13.66
N ALA A 80 -0.62 4.38 12.41
CA ALA A 80 -0.08 3.07 12.07
C ALA A 80 1.43 3.02 12.36
N PRO A 81 1.94 1.86 12.82
CA PRO A 81 3.38 1.68 13.01
C PRO A 81 4.12 1.74 11.66
N PRO A 82 5.42 2.09 11.65
CA PRO A 82 6.23 2.17 10.43
C PRO A 82 6.33 0.83 9.69
N SER A 83 6.10 -0.29 10.39
CA SER A 83 6.01 -1.63 9.81
C SER A 83 4.74 -1.88 8.98
N LEU A 84 3.76 -0.98 9.04
CA LEU A 84 2.54 -0.96 8.23
C LEU A 84 2.43 0.36 7.48
N PRO A 85 3.27 0.60 6.47
CA PRO A 85 3.28 1.87 5.74
C PRO A 85 2.09 2.00 4.76
N TYR A 86 1.03 1.20 4.88
CA TYR A 86 -0.06 1.15 3.89
C TYR A 86 -1.29 1.89 4.41
N ALA A 87 -1.79 2.88 3.65
CA ALA A 87 -2.99 3.62 4.02
C ALA A 87 -4.27 2.80 3.81
N LEU A 88 -4.25 1.83 2.89
CA LEU A 88 -5.34 0.91 2.61
C LEU A 88 -4.80 -0.52 2.50
N ILE A 89 -5.41 -1.43 3.25
CA ILE A 89 -5.17 -2.87 3.16
C ILE A 89 -6.51 -3.57 2.95
N VAL A 90 -6.57 -4.53 2.02
CA VAL A 90 -7.79 -5.28 1.72
C VAL A 90 -7.51 -6.77 1.81
N LEU A 91 -8.36 -7.45 2.58
CA LEU A 91 -8.39 -8.89 2.70
C LEU A 91 -9.63 -9.44 2.00
N ASP A 92 -9.51 -10.61 1.36
CA ASP A 92 -10.68 -11.34 0.84
C ASP A 92 -11.48 -12.03 1.96
N ALA A 93 -12.56 -12.72 1.57
CA ALA A 93 -13.40 -13.50 2.47
C ALA A 93 -12.66 -14.65 3.18
N GLN A 94 -11.49 -15.07 2.67
CA GLN A 94 -10.63 -16.11 3.25
C GLN A 94 -9.46 -15.50 4.05
N SER A 95 -9.52 -14.21 4.38
CA SER A 95 -8.45 -13.50 5.09
C SER A 95 -7.10 -13.54 4.37
N ARG A 96 -7.10 -13.62 3.05
CA ARG A 96 -5.88 -13.49 2.22
C ARG A 96 -5.73 -12.03 1.81
N LEU A 97 -4.48 -11.57 1.75
CA LEU A 97 -4.18 -10.23 1.26
C LEU A 97 -4.51 -10.16 -0.24
N ILE A 98 -5.26 -9.13 -0.64
CA ILE A 98 -5.55 -8.82 -2.04
C ILE A 98 -4.90 -7.50 -2.45
N TYR A 99 -4.84 -6.54 -1.53
CA TYR A 99 -4.27 -5.22 -1.77
C TYR A 99 -3.58 -4.67 -0.52
N ALA A 100 -2.42 -4.05 -0.70
CA ALA A 100 -1.76 -3.21 0.30
C ALA A 100 -1.11 -2.02 -0.41
N GLY A 101 -1.47 -0.80 -0.01
CA GLY A 101 -0.96 0.39 -0.71
C GLY A 101 -1.61 1.70 -0.30
N PRO A 102 -1.40 2.76 -1.08
CA PRO A 102 -2.07 4.04 -0.87
C PRO A 102 -3.55 3.95 -1.26
N ALA A 103 -4.41 4.77 -0.64
CA ALA A 103 -5.82 4.79 -1.02
C ALA A 103 -6.05 5.43 -2.41
N GLN A 104 -5.10 6.22 -2.89
CA GLN A 104 -5.03 6.78 -4.23
C GLN A 104 -3.70 6.39 -4.87
N LEU A 105 -3.76 5.86 -6.09
CA LEU A 105 -2.61 5.50 -6.90
C LEU A 105 -2.28 6.65 -7.84
N ALA A 106 -1.01 7.04 -7.90
CA ALA A 106 -0.54 7.97 -8.92
C ALA A 106 -0.43 7.22 -10.27
N GLY A 107 -1.25 7.59 -11.24
CA GLY A 107 -1.08 7.27 -12.66
C GLY A 107 -0.45 8.44 -13.40
N CYS A 108 0.01 8.24 -14.63
CA CYS A 108 0.66 9.24 -15.49
C CYS A 108 -0.14 10.55 -15.61
N GLY A 109 0.01 11.48 -14.64
CA GLY A 109 -0.75 12.72 -14.54
C GLY A 109 -2.17 12.61 -13.97
N THR A 110 -2.61 11.45 -13.49
CA THR A 110 -3.97 11.26 -12.95
C THR A 110 -3.96 10.50 -11.63
N SER A 111 -4.84 10.89 -10.69
CA SER A 111 -5.05 10.13 -9.45
C SER A 111 -6.15 9.10 -9.65
N ILE A 112 -5.87 7.84 -9.35
CA ILE A 112 -6.81 6.72 -9.45
C ILE A 112 -7.15 6.25 -8.04
N ALA A 113 -8.44 6.22 -7.68
CA ALA A 113 -8.85 5.62 -6.41
C ALA A 113 -8.55 4.11 -6.44
N ALA A 114 -7.76 3.59 -5.48
CA ALA A 114 -7.53 2.14 -5.35
C ALA A 114 -8.86 1.37 -5.28
N ALA A 115 -9.86 2.04 -4.69
CA ALA A 115 -11.30 1.91 -4.89
C ALA A 115 -11.74 1.06 -6.10
N SER A 116 -11.47 1.63 -7.28
CA SER A 116 -11.99 1.14 -8.56
C SER A 116 -11.34 -0.15 -9.03
N LEU A 117 -10.19 -0.53 -8.48
CA LEU A 117 -9.46 -1.73 -8.86
C LEU A 117 -9.87 -2.96 -8.03
N LEU A 118 -10.36 -2.75 -6.80
CA LEU A 118 -10.66 -3.82 -5.85
C LEU A 118 -11.66 -4.87 -6.37
N PRO A 119 -12.76 -4.52 -7.07
CA PRO A 119 -13.67 -5.53 -7.59
C PRO A 119 -13.00 -6.50 -8.55
N ARG A 120 -12.08 -6.01 -9.41
CA ARG A 120 -11.32 -6.86 -10.32
C ARG A 120 -10.31 -7.73 -9.59
N LEU A 121 -9.61 -7.16 -8.60
CA LEU A 121 -8.66 -7.92 -7.79
C LEU A 121 -9.36 -9.04 -7.01
N LEU A 122 -10.52 -8.76 -6.41
CA LEU A 122 -11.33 -9.76 -5.70
C LEU A 122 -11.85 -10.85 -6.65
N ALA A 123 -12.27 -10.49 -7.86
CA ALA A 123 -12.75 -11.44 -8.87
C ALA A 123 -11.66 -12.43 -9.33
N THR A 124 -10.37 -12.09 -9.20
CA THR A 124 -9.28 -13.02 -9.56
C THR A 124 -9.01 -14.11 -8.52
N GLY A 125 -9.65 -14.05 -7.33
CA GLY A 125 -9.79 -15.17 -6.38
C GLY A 125 -8.52 -15.90 -5.92
N GLY A 126 -7.32 -15.36 -6.17
CA GLY A 126 -6.15 -16.22 -6.23
C GLY A 126 -4.85 -15.57 -6.66
N ALA A 127 -4.92 -14.56 -7.53
CA ALA A 127 -3.74 -13.89 -8.05
C ALA A 127 -2.89 -13.24 -6.93
N SER A 128 -1.58 -13.12 -7.18
CA SER A 128 -0.65 -12.46 -6.27
C SER A 128 -1.20 -11.09 -5.83
N PRO A 129 -1.11 -10.75 -4.53
CA PRO A 129 -1.63 -9.49 -4.03
C PRO A 129 -0.97 -8.32 -4.73
N LEU A 130 -1.75 -7.28 -4.97
CA LEU A 130 -1.20 -6.01 -5.43
C LEU A 130 -0.64 -5.26 -4.23
N ILE A 131 0.67 -5.32 -4.05
CA ILE A 131 1.41 -4.57 -3.04
C ILE A 131 2.07 -3.39 -3.73
N SER A 132 1.56 -2.19 -3.46
CA SER A 132 2.10 -0.95 -4.00
C SER A 132 2.94 -0.26 -2.92
N PRO A 133 4.18 0.15 -3.23
CA PRO A 133 5.02 0.90 -2.30
C PRO A 133 4.30 2.14 -1.81
N ALA A 134 4.43 2.41 -0.51
CA ALA A 134 3.82 3.53 0.19
C ALA A 134 4.49 4.87 -0.15
N GLN A 135 4.51 5.27 -1.41
CA GLN A 135 4.86 6.64 -1.77
C GLN A 135 3.61 7.49 -1.59
N CYS A 136 3.30 7.83 -0.35
CA CYS A 136 2.35 8.89 -0.05
C CYS A 136 3.04 10.24 -0.30
N GLY A 137 3.18 10.60 -1.58
CA GLY A 137 3.39 12.00 -1.91
C GLY A 137 2.08 12.73 -1.66
N CYS A 138 2.01 13.63 -0.68
CA CYS A 138 1.06 14.71 -0.82
C CYS A 138 1.45 15.45 -2.10
N PRO A 139 0.54 15.66 -3.08
CA PRO A 139 0.85 16.57 -4.16
C PRO A 139 1.20 17.90 -3.49
N THR A 140 2.48 18.28 -3.55
CA THR A 140 2.85 19.68 -3.34
C THR A 140 2.11 20.42 -4.41
N ASP A 141 1.04 21.11 -4.00
CA ASP A 141 0.33 22.08 -4.81
C ASP A 141 1.34 23.20 -5.07
N SER A 142 2.27 22.95 -5.99
CA SER A 142 3.16 23.94 -6.55
C SER A 142 2.29 24.80 -7.45
N LYS A 143 1.46 25.64 -6.82
CA LYS A 143 1.18 26.95 -7.37
C LYS A 143 2.51 27.69 -7.40
N GLU A 144 3.29 27.39 -8.43
CA GLU A 144 4.27 28.30 -8.96
C GLU A 144 3.48 29.53 -9.39
N SER A 145 3.33 30.43 -8.43
CA SER A 145 2.77 31.75 -8.62
C SER A 145 3.81 32.48 -9.43
N LEU A 146 3.70 32.40 -10.75
CA LEU A 146 4.37 33.32 -11.67
C LEU A 146 3.89 34.71 -11.30
N SER A 147 4.70 35.41 -10.52
CA SER A 147 4.64 36.86 -10.28
C SER A 147 5.96 37.45 -10.73
#